data_AF-A0A6J6A186-F1
#
_entry.id   AF-A0A6J6A186-F1
#
_cell.length_a   1.000
_cell.length_b   1.000
_cell.length_c   1.000
_cell.angle_alpha   90.00
_cell.angle_beta   90.00
_cell.angle_gamma   90.00
#
_symmetry.space_group_name_H-M   'P 1'
#
loop_
_entity.id
_entity.type
_entity.pdbx_description
1 polymer ?
#
loop_
_entity_poly.entity_id
_entity_poly.type
_entity_poly.pdbx_seq_one_letter_code
_entity_poly.pdbx_strand_id
1 'polypeptide(L)'
;MASLLIENELGVVPADETSARRTLLLQIAGLERTLARECCEAFPDELELTALPHGAARIQNLEQLEVLRDALVGAVAEARQALVERERRRESARDRLSALIDDPRANRRERITQAELGIGGCGVWSAVPRLGPMGRLMGWWRVKLSSGCPLAT
;
A
#
# COMPACT_ATOMS: atom_id res chain seq x y z
N MET A 1 -58.00 -8.54 -34.04
CA MET A 1 -57.26 -7.45 -34.72
C MET A 1 -56.81 -6.48 -33.63
N ALA A 2 -55.60 -6.64 -33.08
CA ALA A 2 -54.37 -5.99 -33.57
C ALA A 2 -54.54 -4.47 -33.67
N SER A 3 -53.72 -3.59 -33.14
CA SER A 3 -52.49 -3.61 -32.37
C SER A 3 -52.17 -2.11 -32.13
N LEU A 4 -51.33 -1.79 -31.15
CA LEU A 4 -50.64 -0.50 -30.96
C LEU A 4 -51.56 0.64 -30.46
N LEU A 5 -51.38 1.19 -29.26
CA LEU A 5 -50.22 2.00 -28.92
C LEU A 5 -49.70 1.70 -27.51
N ILE A 6 -48.52 1.09 -27.50
CA ILE A 6 -47.55 1.16 -26.43
C ILE A 6 -46.99 2.57 -26.47
N GLU A 7 -47.41 3.46 -25.56
CA GLU A 7 -46.79 4.77 -25.39
C GLU A 7 -46.30 4.94 -23.94
N ASN A 8 -45.06 4.47 -23.78
CA ASN A 8 -43.98 5.23 -23.15
C ASN A 8 -44.03 5.44 -21.62
N GLU A 9 -43.88 4.35 -20.87
CA GLU A 9 -43.32 4.35 -19.50
C GLU A 9 -41.79 4.53 -19.51
N LEU A 10 -41.28 5.57 -20.18
CA LEU A 10 -39.90 6.03 -19.98
C LEU A 10 -39.95 7.19 -18.98
N GLY A 11 -39.89 6.82 -17.69
CA GLY A 11 -39.91 7.72 -16.56
C GLY A 11 -38.90 8.87 -16.73
N VAL A 12 -39.41 10.10 -16.68
CA VAL A 12 -38.60 11.29 -16.48
C VAL A 12 -37.92 11.12 -15.13
N VAL A 13 -36.64 10.78 -15.13
CA VAL A 13 -35.81 10.82 -13.92
C VAL A 13 -35.84 12.27 -13.43
N PRO A 14 -36.18 12.53 -12.14
CA PRO A 14 -36.23 13.88 -11.62
C PRO A 14 -34.90 14.59 -11.90
N ALA A 15 -34.94 15.88 -12.29
CA ALA A 15 -33.72 16.66 -12.57
C ALA A 15 -32.73 16.63 -11.39
N ASP A 16 -33.25 16.50 -10.17
CA ASP A 16 -32.49 16.34 -8.93
C ASP A 16 -31.67 15.03 -8.89
N GLU A 17 -32.25 13.89 -9.27
CA GLU A 17 -31.52 12.61 -9.31
C GLU A 17 -30.40 12.64 -10.37
N THR A 18 -30.63 13.28 -11.51
CA THR A 18 -29.59 13.45 -12.55
C THR A 18 -28.42 14.29 -12.02
N SER A 19 -28.72 15.38 -11.30
CA SER A 19 -27.71 16.23 -10.65
C SER A 19 -26.93 15.47 -9.56
N ALA A 20 -27.64 14.72 -8.71
CA ALA A 20 -27.06 13.90 -7.66
C ALA A 20 -26.12 12.83 -8.23
N ARG A 21 -26.57 12.12 -9.27
CA ARG A 21 -25.75 11.13 -9.99
C ARG A 21 -24.47 11.74 -10.55
N ARG A 22 -24.56 12.90 -11.22
CA ARG A 22 -23.38 13.60 -11.76
C ARG A 22 -22.39 13.97 -10.65
N THR A 23 -22.90 14.43 -9.52
CA THR A 23 -22.08 14.78 -8.35
C THR A 23 -21.36 13.57 -7.78
N LEU A 24 -22.05 12.44 -7.60
CA LEU A 24 -21.45 11.19 -7.12
C LEU A 24 -20.35 10.68 -8.06
N LEU A 25 -20.59 10.71 -9.38
CA LEU A 25 -19.59 10.29 -10.36
C LEU A 25 -18.31 11.15 -10.29
N LEU A 26 -18.45 12.47 -10.06
CA LEU A 26 -17.30 13.35 -9.87
C LEU A 26 -16.54 13.03 -8.57
N GLN A 27 -17.26 12.71 -7.48
CA GLN A 27 -16.65 12.29 -6.23
C GLN A 27 -15.88 10.98 -6.39
N ILE A 28 -16.50 9.97 -7.01
CA ILE A 28 -15.88 8.68 -7.32
C ILE A 28 -14.60 8.87 -8.13
N ALA A 29 -14.66 9.64 -9.23
CA ALA A 29 -13.48 9.91 -10.05
C ALA A 29 -12.37 10.67 -9.30
N GLY A 30 -12.71 11.46 -8.28
CA GLY A 30 -11.73 12.09 -7.39
C GLY A 30 -11.07 11.10 -6.43
N LEU A 31 -11.88 10.20 -5.84
CA LEU A 31 -11.40 9.16 -4.93
C LEU A 31 -10.55 8.11 -5.65
N GLU A 32 -10.95 7.65 -6.83
CA GLU A 32 -10.17 6.71 -7.65
C GLU A 32 -8.81 7.27 -8.02
N ARG A 33 -8.74 8.54 -8.43
CA ARG A 33 -7.45 9.22 -8.70
C ARG A 33 -6.58 9.33 -7.46
N THR A 34 -7.20 9.60 -6.31
CA THR A 34 -6.49 9.65 -5.03
C THR A 34 -5.91 8.27 -4.71
N LEU A 35 -6.75 7.24 -4.75
CA LEU A 35 -6.34 5.86 -4.48
C LEU A 35 -5.21 5.41 -5.41
N ALA A 36 -5.34 5.66 -6.72
CA ALA A 36 -4.30 5.36 -7.69
C ALA A 36 -2.97 6.04 -7.34
N ARG A 37 -3.00 7.30 -6.89
CA ARG A 37 -1.78 8.01 -6.45
C ARG A 37 -1.16 7.34 -5.22
N GLU A 38 -1.94 7.00 -4.19
CA GLU A 38 -1.42 6.34 -2.99
C GLU A 38 -0.83 4.95 -3.35
N CYS A 39 -1.45 4.21 -4.27
CA CYS A 39 -0.90 2.96 -4.79
C CYS A 39 0.42 3.16 -5.56
N CYS A 40 0.55 4.22 -6.36
CA CYS A 40 1.81 4.56 -7.01
C CYS A 40 2.90 4.95 -6.00
N GLU A 41 2.56 5.63 -4.93
CA GLU A 41 3.49 5.97 -3.84
C GLU A 41 3.95 4.72 -3.06
N ALA A 42 3.11 3.69 -3.00
CA ALA A 42 3.46 2.41 -2.40
C ALA A 42 4.51 1.62 -3.20
N PHE A 43 4.59 1.81 -4.52
CA PHE A 43 5.51 1.07 -5.39
C PHE A 43 6.97 1.09 -4.86
N PRO A 44 7.71 -0.03 -4.88
CA PRO A 44 7.38 -1.32 -5.50
C PRO A 44 6.54 -2.28 -4.65
N ASP A 45 6.18 -1.91 -3.42
CA ASP A 45 5.42 -2.79 -2.54
C ASP A 45 3.92 -2.69 -2.88
N GLU A 46 3.20 -3.81 -2.75
CA GLU A 46 1.74 -3.82 -2.89
C GLU A 46 1.06 -3.35 -1.60
N LEU A 47 -0.01 -2.54 -1.73
CA LEU A 47 -0.89 -2.22 -0.62
C LEU A 47 -1.94 -3.33 -0.49
N GLU A 48 -2.04 -3.94 0.68
CA GLU A 48 -3.15 -4.81 1.02
C GLU A 48 -4.37 -3.93 1.36
N LEU A 49 -5.29 -3.82 0.42
CA LEU A 49 -6.50 -3.02 0.55
C LEU A 49 -7.74 -3.90 0.52
N THR A 50 -8.80 -3.47 1.21
CA THR A 50 -10.11 -4.10 1.08
C THR A 50 -10.59 -4.04 -0.37
N ALA A 51 -11.01 -5.18 -0.91
CA ALA A 51 -11.48 -5.28 -2.28
C ALA A 51 -12.69 -4.36 -2.51
N LEU A 52 -12.61 -3.50 -3.52
CA LEU A 52 -13.70 -2.62 -3.89
C LEU A 52 -14.85 -3.42 -4.54
N PRO A 53 -16.11 -3.01 -4.32
CA PRO A 53 -17.25 -3.59 -5.03
C PRO A 53 -17.10 -3.29 -6.52
N HIS A 54 -16.85 -4.34 -7.31
CA HIS A 54 -16.80 -4.22 -8.76
C HIS A 54 -18.22 -4.28 -9.32
N GLY A 55 -18.72 -3.16 -9.81
CA GLY A 55 -19.90 -3.17 -10.66
C GLY A 55 -19.56 -3.84 -11.98
N ALA A 56 -20.26 -4.91 -12.35
CA ALA A 56 -20.25 -5.42 -13.73
C ALA A 56 -20.55 -4.27 -14.70
N ALA A 57 -20.13 -4.37 -15.97
CA ALA A 57 -20.31 -3.36 -17.02
C ALA A 57 -21.80 -3.08 -17.34
N ARG A 58 -22.52 -2.51 -16.38
CA ARG A 58 -23.91 -2.09 -16.43
C ARG A 58 -24.00 -0.68 -15.86
N ILE A 59 -24.96 0.09 -16.36
CA ILE A 59 -25.27 1.41 -15.82
C ILE A 59 -25.66 1.25 -14.35
N GLN A 60 -24.90 1.86 -13.44
CA GLN A 60 -25.18 1.81 -12.01
C GLN A 60 -26.38 2.70 -11.66
N ASN A 61 -27.17 2.27 -10.67
CA ASN A 61 -28.19 3.12 -10.06
C ASN A 61 -27.57 4.03 -8.97
N LEU A 62 -28.36 4.94 -8.41
CA LEU A 62 -27.86 5.93 -7.45
C LEU A 62 -27.29 5.27 -6.17
N GLU A 63 -28.01 4.31 -5.60
CA GLU A 63 -27.59 3.56 -4.39
C GLU A 63 -26.25 2.83 -4.61
N GLN A 64 -26.08 2.20 -5.79
CA GLN A 64 -24.83 1.52 -6.14
C GLN A 64 -23.65 2.49 -6.21
N LEU A 65 -23.87 3.72 -6.70
CA LEU A 65 -22.84 4.75 -6.73
C LEU A 65 -22.46 5.21 -5.31
N GLU A 66 -23.43 5.30 -4.39
CA GLU A 66 -23.17 5.64 -2.99
C GLU A 66 -22.37 4.55 -2.28
N VAL A 67 -22.74 3.28 -2.46
CA VAL A 67 -21.99 2.14 -1.94
C VAL A 67 -20.56 2.13 -2.49
N LEU A 68 -20.38 2.37 -3.78
CA LEU A 68 -19.06 2.45 -4.41
C LEU A 68 -18.24 3.62 -3.84
N ARG A 69 -18.85 4.81 -3.70
CA ARG A 69 -18.19 5.98 -3.08
C ARG A 69 -17.72 5.65 -1.67
N ASP A 70 -18.57 5.05 -0.84
CA ASP A 70 -18.23 4.78 0.55
C ASP A 70 -17.14 3.71 0.68
N ALA A 71 -17.17 2.69 -0.19
CA ALA A 71 -16.08 1.72 -0.31
C ALA A 71 -14.76 2.39 -0.74
N LEU A 72 -14.80 3.33 -1.69
CA LEU A 72 -13.62 4.09 -2.12
C LEU A 72 -13.08 5.01 -1.01
N VAL A 73 -13.95 5.64 -0.21
CA VAL A 73 -13.52 6.42 0.97
C VAL A 73 -12.77 5.51 1.94
N GLY A 74 -13.31 4.31 2.21
CA GLY A 74 -12.65 3.30 3.04
C GLY A 74 -11.28 2.91 2.50
N ALA A 75 -11.19 2.53 1.22
CA ALA A 75 -9.94 2.12 0.58
C ALA A 75 -8.88 3.24 0.58
N VAL A 76 -9.26 4.50 0.37
CA VAL A 76 -8.33 5.64 0.46
C VAL A 76 -7.81 5.82 1.89
N ALA A 77 -8.67 5.66 2.90
CA ALA A 77 -8.25 5.75 4.29
C ALA A 77 -7.28 4.61 4.66
N GLU A 78 -7.58 3.38 4.25
CA GLU A 78 -6.71 2.21 4.44
C GLU A 78 -5.36 2.41 3.75
N ALA A 79 -5.34 2.86 2.49
CA ALA A 79 -4.11 3.10 1.74
C ALA A 79 -3.19 4.11 2.45
N ARG A 80 -3.76 5.23 2.93
CA ARG A 80 -3.01 6.23 3.69
C ARG A 80 -2.46 5.69 5.00
N GLN A 81 -3.26 4.92 5.74
CA GLN A 81 -2.79 4.31 6.98
C GLN A 81 -1.66 3.32 6.73
N ALA A 82 -1.77 2.51 5.67
CA ALA A 82 -0.74 1.56 5.28
C ALA A 82 0.58 2.27 4.91
N LEU A 83 0.52 3.40 4.19
CA LEU A 83 1.69 4.24 3.88
C LEU A 83 2.34 4.82 5.15
N VAL A 84 1.54 5.33 6.09
CA VAL A 84 2.05 5.85 7.38
C VAL A 84 2.74 4.75 8.19
N GLU A 85 2.11 3.57 8.31
CA GLU A 85 2.70 2.46 9.05
C GLU A 85 3.95 1.91 8.37
N ARG A 86 4.01 1.94 7.04
CA ARG A 86 5.21 1.59 6.27
C ARG A 86 6.36 2.53 6.59
N GLU A 87 6.13 3.85 6.61
CA GLU A 87 7.20 4.80 6.91
C GLU A 87 7.65 4.68 8.38
N ARG A 88 6.71 4.44 9.30
CA ARG A 88 7.04 4.14 10.70
C ARG A 88 7.96 2.92 10.84
N ARG A 89 7.67 1.83 10.11
CA ARG A 89 8.52 0.62 10.09
C ARG A 89 9.91 0.92 9.52
N ARG A 90 9.99 1.74 8.48
CA ARG A 90 11.27 2.16 7.88
C ARG A 90 12.10 3.03 8.81
N GLU A 91 11.47 3.99 9.49
CA GLU A 91 12.12 4.83 10.49
C GLU A 91 12.71 3.97 11.61
N SER A 92 11.93 3.05 12.18
CA SER A 92 12.41 2.08 13.16
C SER A 92 13.57 1.21 12.65
N ALA A 93 13.54 0.79 11.38
CA ALA A 93 14.65 0.05 10.78
C ALA A 93 15.92 0.91 10.63
N ARG A 94 15.78 2.20 10.33
CA ARG A 94 16.91 3.15 10.27
C ARG A 94 17.53 3.37 11.64
N ASP A 95 16.71 3.49 12.68
CA ASP A 95 17.18 3.62 14.06
C ASP A 95 17.96 2.37 14.51
N ARG A 96 17.41 1.18 14.23
CA ARG A 96 18.10 -0.10 14.47
C ARG A 96 19.43 -0.17 13.71
N LEU A 97 19.48 0.33 12.47
CA LEU A 97 20.71 0.35 11.68
C LEU A 97 21.74 1.32 12.26
N SER A 98 21.31 2.50 12.72
CA SER A 98 22.17 3.46 13.41
C SER A 98 22.79 2.81 14.65
N ALA A 99 21.97 2.20 15.50
CA ALA A 99 22.44 1.49 16.70
C ALA A 99 23.41 0.34 16.35
N LEU A 100 23.16 -0.38 15.26
CA LEU A 100 24.07 -1.43 14.77
C LEU A 100 25.42 -0.87 14.31
N ILE A 101 25.44 0.31 13.69
CA ILE A 101 26.67 0.99 13.26
C ILE A 101 27.45 1.52 14.46
N ASP A 102 26.75 2.12 15.43
CA ASP A 102 27.35 2.71 16.63
C ASP A 102 27.95 1.66 17.57
N ASP A 103 27.22 0.57 17.83
CA ASP A 103 27.72 -0.58 18.59
C ASP A 103 27.35 -1.92 17.92
N PRO A 104 28.22 -2.40 17.00
CA PRO A 104 28.01 -3.67 16.33
C PRO A 104 28.09 -4.88 17.27
N ARG A 105 28.76 -4.75 18.42
CA ARG A 105 28.94 -5.86 19.38
C ARG A 105 27.68 -6.09 20.20
N ALA A 106 27.10 -5.00 20.71
CA ALA A 106 25.82 -5.04 21.43
C ALA A 106 24.72 -5.55 20.51
N ASN A 107 24.69 -5.04 19.27
CA ASN A 107 23.64 -5.34 18.28
C ASN A 107 23.99 -6.52 17.35
N ARG A 108 24.90 -7.42 17.74
CA ARG A 108 25.42 -8.49 16.86
C ARG A 108 24.39 -9.52 16.35
N ARG A 109 23.20 -9.55 16.94
CA ARG A 109 22.10 -10.42 16.54
C ARG A 109 21.16 -9.75 15.55
N GLU A 110 21.27 -8.43 15.38
CA GLU A 110 20.46 -7.68 14.44
C GLU A 110 20.77 -8.09 13.00
N ARG A 111 19.69 -8.21 12.24
CA ARG A 111 19.70 -8.40 10.79
C ARG A 111 18.69 -7.43 10.23
N ILE A 112 19.15 -6.52 9.40
CA ILE A 112 18.31 -5.46 8.82
C ILE A 112 18.44 -5.58 7.31
N THR A 113 17.33 -5.94 6.68
CA THR A 113 17.23 -6.11 5.23
C THR A 113 17.12 -4.76 4.53
N GLN A 114 17.54 -4.69 3.27
CA GLN A 114 17.31 -3.49 2.45
C GLN A 114 15.82 -3.19 2.26
N ALA A 115 14.98 -4.24 2.17
CA ALA A 115 13.53 -4.11 2.07
C ALA A 115 12.92 -3.39 3.28
N GLU A 116 13.34 -3.72 4.51
CA GLU A 116 12.90 -3.02 5.73
C GLU A 116 13.25 -1.52 5.71
N LEU A 117 14.35 -1.14 5.04
CA LEU A 117 14.77 0.26 4.89
C LEU A 117 14.07 0.98 3.72
N GLY A 118 13.27 0.27 2.93
CA GLY A 118 12.69 0.79 1.69
C GLY A 118 13.71 0.97 0.56
N ILE A 119 14.87 0.31 0.66
CA ILE A 119 15.91 0.35 -0.36
C ILE A 119 15.75 -0.89 -1.23
N GLY A 120 15.81 -0.73 -2.56
CA GLY A 120 15.79 -1.86 -3.48
C GLY A 120 17.01 -2.78 -3.29
N GLY A 121 16.83 -4.07 -3.58
CA GLY A 121 17.87 -5.08 -3.49
C GLY A 121 17.65 -6.09 -2.36
N CYS A 122 18.49 -7.11 -2.34
CA CYS A 122 18.37 -8.25 -1.43
C CYS A 122 19.40 -8.22 -0.31
N GLY A 123 20.03 -7.07 -0.07
CA GLY A 123 21.11 -6.95 0.89
C GLY A 123 20.66 -7.03 2.34
N VAL A 124 21.56 -7.49 3.21
CA VAL A 124 21.31 -7.56 4.67
C VAL A 124 22.49 -6.96 5.44
N TRP A 125 22.20 -5.99 6.30
CA TRP A 125 23.12 -5.42 7.27
C TRP A 125 23.19 -6.31 8.51
N SER A 126 24.40 -6.66 8.92
CA SER A 126 24.65 -7.45 10.14
C SER A 126 26.04 -7.17 10.69
N ALA A 127 26.25 -7.42 11.98
CA ALA A 127 27.59 -7.39 12.56
C ALA A 127 28.31 -8.72 12.35
N VAL A 128 29.59 -8.64 11.98
CA VAL A 128 30.48 -9.81 11.86
C VAL A 128 31.75 -9.59 12.67
N PRO A 129 32.29 -10.63 13.31
CA PRO A 129 33.56 -10.50 14.02
C PRO A 129 34.71 -10.31 13.02
N ARG A 130 35.64 -9.41 13.34
CA ARG A 130 36.89 -9.23 12.58
C ARG A 130 37.78 -10.43 12.83
N LEU A 131 38.46 -10.98 11.81
CA LEU A 131 39.39 -12.11 12.00
C LEU A 131 38.74 -13.39 12.59
N GLY A 132 37.44 -13.61 12.31
CA GLY A 132 36.77 -14.86 12.68
C GLY A 132 36.61 -15.07 14.19
N PRO A 133 36.86 -16.29 14.74
CA PRO A 133 36.67 -16.59 16.16
C PRO A 133 37.45 -15.68 17.11
N MET A 134 38.66 -15.23 16.72
CA MET A 134 39.49 -14.37 17.57
C MET A 134 38.87 -12.99 17.78
N GLY A 135 38.30 -12.37 16.74
CA GLY A 135 37.60 -11.10 16.96
C GLY A 135 36.34 -11.25 17.77
N ARG A 136 35.68 -12.41 17.76
CA ARG A 136 34.55 -12.65 18.67
C ARG A 136 35.02 -12.62 20.13
N LEU A 137 36.15 -13.26 20.44
CA LEU A 137 36.72 -13.28 21.78
C LEU A 137 37.24 -11.90 22.21
N MET A 138 37.91 -11.18 21.31
CA MET A 138 38.48 -9.86 21.57
C MET A 138 37.46 -8.72 21.48
N GLY A 139 36.20 -9.01 21.11
CA GLY A 139 35.16 -7.99 20.94
C GLY A 139 35.39 -7.08 19.73
N TRP A 140 36.12 -7.53 18.72
CA TRP A 140 36.34 -6.80 17.48
C TRP A 140 35.25 -7.12 16.47
N TRP A 141 34.33 -6.18 16.30
CA TRP A 141 33.19 -6.31 15.39
C TRP A 141 33.25 -5.26 14.29
N ARG A 142 32.59 -5.56 13.16
CA ARG A 142 32.34 -4.60 12.08
C ARG A 142 30.95 -4.85 11.52
N VAL A 143 30.32 -3.80 11.02
CA VAL A 143 29.12 -3.94 10.20
C VAL A 143 29.51 -4.41 8.80
N LYS A 144 28.68 -5.29 8.23
CA LYS A 144 28.79 -5.77 6.86
C LYS A 144 27.40 -5.73 6.22
N LEU A 145 27.34 -5.19 5.00
CA LEU A 145 26.23 -5.40 4.09
C LEU A 145 26.54 -6.63 3.24
N SER A 146 25.78 -7.71 3.40
CA SER A 146 25.84 -8.85 2.48
C SER A 146 24.99 -8.54 1.26
N SER A 147 25.50 -8.78 0.06
CA SER A 147 24.79 -8.61 -1.21
C SER A 147 24.11 -9.90 -1.72
N GLY A 148 24.12 -10.97 -0.93
CA GLY A 148 23.57 -12.26 -1.36
C GLY A 148 22.05 -12.25 -1.32
N CYS A 149 21.41 -12.44 -2.47
CA CYS A 149 19.99 -12.74 -2.50
C CYS A 149 19.80 -14.15 -1.94
N PRO A 150 19.10 -14.34 -0.81
CA PRO A 150 18.72 -15.68 -0.41
C PRO A 150 17.81 -16.22 -1.52
N LEU A 151 18.25 -17.29 -2.19
CA LEU A 151 17.37 -18.06 -3.05
C LEU A 151 16.22 -18.53 -2.15
N ALA A 152 14.98 -18.18 -2.52
CA ALA A 152 13.80 -18.63 -1.79
C ALA A 152 13.90 -20.16 -1.61
N THR A 153 13.89 -20.61 -0.36
CA THR A 153 13.73 -22.03 -0.03
C THR A 153 12.25 -22.34 0.04
#